data_AF-A0A258MRW3-F1
#
_entry.id   AF-A0A258MRW3-F1
#
_cell.length_a   1.000
_cell.length_b   1.000
_cell.length_c   1.000
_cell.angle_alpha   90.00
_cell.angle_beta   90.00
_cell.angle_gamma   90.00
#
_symmetry.space_group_name_H-M   'P 1'
#
loop_
_entity.id
_entity.type
_entity.pdbx_description
1 polymer ?
#
loop_
_entity_poly.entity_id
_entity_poly.type
_entity_poly.pdbx_seq_one_letter_code
_entity_poly.pdbx_strand_id
1 'polypeptide(L)'
;MNPSSKKRGRPKSLKTLEKERIDEILSACPPALKMTPQQTKEQNEIFESYKKIVRDLYTKFSPTIPQELIEEYASLQDESTDGYEQKILANWKKAHEALSIGQKLGARETVKKATERAQKVWGKNQDLAKRIATKNLSVTGASKIILNEWDKRGDGESQPTVRTISNWYKRK
;
A
#
# COMPACT_ATOMS: atom_id res chain seq x y z
N MET A 1 30.42 -61.05 12.13
CA MET A 1 30.12 -59.75 11.49
C MET A 1 31.25 -58.79 11.84
N ASN A 2 32.13 -58.48 10.87
CA ASN A 2 33.27 -57.61 11.09
C ASN A 2 32.84 -56.13 11.01
N PRO A 3 33.28 -55.25 11.93
CA PRO A 3 33.03 -53.83 11.83
C PRO A 3 33.87 -53.22 10.70
N SER A 4 33.20 -52.48 9.81
CA SER A 4 33.82 -51.80 8.66
C SER A 4 34.92 -50.84 9.13
N SER A 5 36.17 -51.12 8.75
CA SER A 5 37.31 -50.25 8.98
C SER A 5 37.15 -48.96 8.17
N LYS A 6 36.80 -47.85 8.84
CA LYS A 6 36.90 -46.50 8.24
C LYS A 6 38.35 -46.30 7.79
N LYS A 7 38.55 -46.08 6.49
CA LYS A 7 39.86 -45.77 5.91
C LYS A 7 40.46 -44.58 6.67
N ARG A 8 41.57 -44.80 7.39
CA ARG A 8 42.32 -43.75 8.08
C ARG A 8 42.97 -42.86 7.03
N GLY A 9 42.35 -41.72 6.73
CA GLY A 9 42.95 -40.67 5.91
C GLY A 9 44.25 -40.16 6.55
N ARG A 10 45.10 -39.53 5.73
CA ARG A 10 46.37 -38.93 6.15
C ARG A 10 46.17 -38.07 7.41
N PRO A 11 47.00 -38.21 8.46
CA PRO A 11 46.88 -37.38 9.66
C PRO A 11 46.98 -35.90 9.28
N LYS A 12 46.10 -35.09 9.88
CA LYS A 12 46.03 -33.65 9.63
C LYS A 12 47.38 -33.00 9.94
N SER A 13 47.79 -32.04 9.12
CA SER A 13 49.02 -31.30 9.35
C SER A 13 48.88 -30.41 10.60
N LEU A 14 49.98 -30.12 11.28
CA LEU A 14 50.00 -29.21 12.45
C LEU A 14 49.34 -27.86 12.13
N LYS A 15 49.57 -27.32 10.93
CA LYS A 15 48.92 -26.07 10.47
C LYS A 15 47.41 -26.18 10.36
N THR A 16 46.89 -27.35 9.95
CA THR A 16 45.45 -27.59 9.84
C THR A 16 44.81 -27.68 11.23
N LEU A 17 45.50 -28.31 12.19
CA LEU A 17 45.05 -28.41 13.57
C LEU A 17 45.06 -27.05 14.29
N GLU A 18 46.10 -26.24 14.06
CA GLU A 18 46.16 -24.88 14.60
C GLU A 18 45.06 -23.99 14.03
N LYS A 19 44.78 -24.09 12.72
CA LYS A 19 43.68 -23.36 12.10
C LYS A 19 42.32 -23.75 12.67
N GLU A 20 42.05 -25.06 12.81
CA GLU A 20 40.83 -25.56 13.43
C GLU A 20 40.68 -25.08 14.88
N ARG A 21 41.77 -25.05 15.65
CA ARG A 21 41.78 -24.55 17.03
C ARG A 21 41.49 -23.04 17.10
N ILE A 22 42.06 -22.25 16.19
CA ILE A 22 41.79 -20.81 16.11
C ILE A 22 40.34 -20.55 15.68
N ASP A 23 39.84 -21.26 14.68
CA ASP A 23 38.44 -21.17 14.23
C ASP A 23 37.46 -21.57 15.35
N GLU A 24 37.81 -22.57 16.18
CA GLU A 24 37.04 -22.99 17.34
C GLU A 24 37.03 -21.93 18.45
N ILE A 25 38.16 -21.26 18.70
CA ILE A 25 38.24 -20.14 19.65
C ILE A 25 37.46 -18.92 19.15
N LEU A 26 37.52 -18.62 17.85
CA LEU A 26 36.82 -17.48 17.24
C LEU A 26 35.31 -17.71 17.10
N SER A 27 34.88 -18.95 16.90
CA SER A 27 33.46 -19.32 16.83
C SER A 27 32.81 -19.52 18.20
N ALA A 28 33.61 -19.82 19.22
CA ALA A 28 33.13 -19.89 20.59
C ALA A 28 32.84 -18.48 21.13
N CYS A 29 31.56 -18.09 21.12
CA CYS A 29 31.13 -16.84 21.77
C CYS A 29 31.47 -16.92 23.28
N PRO A 30 32.31 -15.98 23.80
CA PRO A 30 32.71 -15.96 25.20
C PRO A 30 31.49 -16.01 26.12
N PRO A 31 31.52 -16.77 27.24
CA PRO A 31 30.40 -16.86 28.17
C PRO A 31 29.92 -15.49 28.70
N ALA A 32 30.84 -14.54 28.85
CA ALA A 32 30.53 -13.16 29.27
C ALA A 32 29.73 -12.35 28.23
N LEU A 33 29.71 -12.78 26.97
CA LEU A 33 28.95 -12.17 25.87
C LEU A 33 27.66 -12.94 25.55
N LYS A 34 27.43 -14.09 26.18
CA LYS A 34 26.16 -14.81 26.06
C LYS A 34 25.13 -14.13 26.95
N MET A 35 24.07 -13.62 26.33
CA MET A 35 22.93 -13.12 27.06
C MET A 35 22.34 -14.22 27.93
N THR A 36 22.04 -13.87 29.18
CA THR A 36 21.24 -14.72 30.05
C THR A 36 19.81 -14.81 29.51
N PRO A 37 19.05 -15.86 29.84
CA PRO A 37 17.65 -15.98 29.43
C PRO A 37 16.79 -14.75 29.81
N GLN A 38 17.12 -14.12 30.94
CA GLN A 38 16.46 -12.90 31.41
C GLN A 38 16.79 -11.70 30.51
N GLN A 39 18.07 -11.49 30.17
CA GLN A 39 18.49 -10.42 29.25
C GLN A 39 17.91 -10.60 27.85
N THR A 40 17.83 -11.84 27.36
CA THR A 40 17.17 -12.14 26.07
C THR A 40 15.68 -11.79 26.13
N LYS A 41 15.01 -12.06 27.25
CA LYS A 41 13.61 -11.70 27.44
C LYS A 41 13.40 -10.19 27.46
N GLU A 42 14.21 -9.47 28.24
CA GLU A 42 14.17 -8.00 28.29
C GLU A 42 14.45 -7.38 26.91
N GLN A 43 15.45 -7.88 26.19
CA GLN A 43 15.74 -7.43 24.84
C GLN A 43 14.56 -7.65 23.88
N ASN A 44 13.91 -8.82 23.95
CA ASN A 44 12.74 -9.11 23.14
C ASN A 44 11.56 -8.20 23.48
N GLU A 45 11.33 -7.91 24.77
CA GLU A 45 10.30 -6.97 25.21
C GLU A 45 10.57 -5.54 24.69
N ILE A 46 11.83 -5.10 24.70
CA ILE A 46 12.24 -3.82 24.11
C ILE A 46 11.94 -3.81 22.61
N PHE A 47 12.33 -4.85 21.86
CA PHE A 47 12.06 -4.92 20.42
C PHE A 47 10.57 -4.94 20.08
N GLU A 48 9.76 -5.69 20.82
CA GLU A 48 8.31 -5.74 20.60
C GLU A 48 7.65 -4.40 20.93
N SER A 49 8.10 -3.72 22.00
CA SER A 49 7.62 -2.36 22.32
C SER A 49 7.97 -1.36 21.22
N TYR A 50 9.20 -1.41 20.69
CA TYR A 50 9.65 -0.57 19.58
C TYR A 50 8.82 -0.82 18.32
N LYS A 51 8.60 -2.08 17.92
CA LYS A 51 7.75 -2.41 16.76
C LYS A 51 6.34 -1.85 16.90
N LYS A 52 5.78 -1.89 18.12
CA LYS A 52 4.45 -1.34 18.39
C LYS A 52 4.44 0.18 18.23
N ILE A 53 5.43 0.87 18.79
CA ILE A 53 5.57 2.33 18.65
C ILE A 53 5.70 2.74 17.18
N VAL A 54 6.56 2.06 16.42
CA VAL A 54 6.76 2.34 14.99
C VAL A 54 5.47 2.13 14.20
N ARG A 55 4.74 1.04 14.48
CA ARG A 55 3.43 0.79 13.86
C ARG A 55 2.44 1.90 14.20
N ASP A 56 2.32 2.26 15.46
CA ASP A 56 1.39 3.29 15.92
C ASP A 56 1.77 4.67 15.34
N LEU A 57 3.06 4.95 15.16
CA LEU A 57 3.54 6.15 14.48
C LEU A 57 3.01 6.21 13.05
N TYR A 58 3.28 5.19 12.24
CA TYR A 58 2.91 5.18 10.83
C TYR A 58 1.40 5.16 10.56
N THR A 59 0.60 4.57 11.46
CA THR A 59 -0.87 4.56 11.28
C THR A 59 -1.50 5.96 11.26
N LYS A 60 -0.84 6.96 11.86
CA LYS A 60 -1.35 8.33 11.95
C LYS A 60 -1.02 9.18 10.73
N PHE A 61 -0.14 8.71 9.84
CA PHE A 61 0.34 9.46 8.70
C PHE A 61 -0.15 8.89 7.37
N SER A 62 -0.17 9.74 6.34
CA SER A 62 -0.53 9.28 5.01
C SER A 62 0.55 8.33 4.47
N PRO A 63 0.18 7.19 3.86
CA PRO A 63 1.14 6.24 3.28
C PRO A 63 1.92 6.79 2.08
N THR A 64 1.57 7.98 1.60
CA THR A 64 2.29 8.68 0.52
C THR A 64 3.42 9.57 1.03
N ILE A 65 3.48 9.84 2.34
CA ILE A 65 4.62 10.52 2.96
C ILE A 65 5.70 9.45 3.23
N PRO A 66 6.97 9.70 2.84
CA PRO A 66 8.06 8.77 3.10
C PRO A 66 8.21 8.47 4.59
N GLN A 67 8.49 7.20 4.92
CA GLN A 67 8.68 6.74 6.29
C GLN A 67 9.82 7.47 7.01
N GLU A 68 10.96 7.65 6.33
CA GLU A 68 12.12 8.38 6.84
C GLU A 68 11.74 9.80 7.28
N LEU A 69 10.91 10.50 6.49
CA LEU A 69 10.49 11.87 6.80
C LEU A 69 9.54 11.92 8.02
N ILE A 70 8.75 10.87 8.23
CA ILE A 70 7.88 10.72 9.42
C ILE A 70 8.74 10.51 10.67
N GLU A 71 9.77 9.67 10.58
CA GLU A 71 10.71 9.43 11.67
C GLU A 71 11.51 10.69 11.99
N GLU A 72 12.08 11.37 10.98
CA GLU A 72 12.77 12.66 11.15
C GLU A 72 11.86 13.70 11.84
N TYR A 73 10.60 13.77 11.43
CA TYR A 73 9.63 14.68 12.03
C TYR A 73 9.26 14.28 13.48
N ALA A 74 9.15 12.99 13.77
CA ALA A 74 8.89 12.51 15.12
C ALA A 74 10.07 12.78 16.08
N SER A 75 11.28 12.85 15.54
CA SER A 75 12.51 13.14 16.28
C SER A 75 12.81 14.63 16.49
N LEU A 76 11.91 15.56 16.12
CA LEU A 76 12.11 17.03 16.19
C LEU A 76 12.32 17.64 17.60
N GLN A 77 12.59 16.83 18.61
CA GLN A 77 12.96 17.26 19.96
C GLN A 77 14.13 16.44 20.54
N ASP A 78 14.73 15.59 19.71
CA ASP A 78 15.91 14.84 20.07
C ASP A 78 17.16 15.70 19.84
N GLU A 79 18.09 15.67 20.78
CA GLU A 79 19.37 16.40 20.73
C GLU A 79 20.17 16.04 19.46
N SER A 80 19.91 14.87 18.88
CA SER A 80 20.48 14.42 17.60
C SER A 80 20.08 15.28 16.39
N THR A 81 19.02 16.09 16.51
CA THR A 81 18.47 16.91 15.41
C THR A 81 18.80 18.40 15.48
N ASP A 82 19.57 18.81 16.49
CA ASP A 82 20.00 20.20 16.70
C ASP A 82 20.69 20.77 15.45
N GLY A 83 20.12 21.84 14.90
CA GLY A 83 20.61 22.53 13.70
C GLY A 83 20.05 22.01 12.37
N TYR A 84 19.26 20.93 12.36
CA TYR A 84 18.59 20.39 11.17
C TYR A 84 17.07 20.57 11.16
N GLU A 85 16.49 21.12 12.22
CA GLU A 85 15.05 21.21 12.46
C GLU A 85 14.34 22.00 11.35
N GLN A 86 14.93 23.12 10.94
CA GLN A 86 14.36 23.93 9.84
C GLN A 86 14.31 23.16 8.52
N LYS A 87 15.31 22.31 8.26
CA LYS A 87 15.35 21.48 7.06
C LYS A 87 14.29 20.38 7.12
N ILE A 88 14.14 19.73 8.26
CA ILE A 88 13.11 18.70 8.49
C ILE A 88 11.72 19.32 8.30
N LEU A 89 11.45 20.48 8.91
CA LEU A 89 10.19 21.21 8.76
C LEU A 89 9.92 21.65 7.32
N ALA A 90 10.94 22.10 6.59
CA ALA A 90 10.80 22.48 5.18
C ALA A 90 10.45 21.27 4.30
N ASN A 91 11.12 20.13 4.51
CA ASN A 91 10.84 18.88 3.81
C ASN A 91 9.43 18.37 4.12
N TRP A 92 9.03 18.42 5.39
CA TRP A 92 7.69 18.07 5.85
C TRP A 92 6.61 18.89 5.15
N LYS A 93 6.78 20.22 5.12
CA LYS A 93 5.87 21.14 4.44
C LYS A 93 5.75 20.83 2.95
N LYS A 94 6.89 20.62 2.28
CA LYS A 94 6.93 20.27 0.85
C LYS A 94 6.18 18.97 0.54
N ALA A 95 6.35 17.95 1.39
CA ALA A 95 5.62 16.68 1.24
C ALA A 95 4.11 16.86 1.38
N HIS A 96 3.66 17.66 2.35
CA HIS A 96 2.25 17.98 2.54
C HIS A 96 1.65 18.80 1.39
N GLU A 97 2.41 19.75 0.82
CA GLU A 97 1.98 20.50 -0.36
C GLU A 97 1.80 19.58 -1.57
N ALA A 98 2.77 18.70 -1.82
CA ALA A 98 2.69 17.71 -2.89
C ALA A 98 1.48 16.77 -2.72
N LEU A 99 1.22 16.32 -1.49
CA LEU A 99 0.05 15.53 -1.14
C LEU A 99 -1.26 16.26 -1.48
N SER A 100 -1.39 17.52 -1.06
CA SER A 100 -2.57 18.34 -1.32
C SER A 100 -2.81 18.55 -2.82
N ILE A 101 -1.75 18.81 -3.59
CA ILE A 101 -1.82 18.95 -5.05
C ILE A 101 -2.24 17.62 -5.68
N GLY A 102 -1.62 16.50 -5.28
CA GLY A 102 -1.95 15.17 -5.77
C GLY A 102 -3.41 14.79 -5.53
N GLN A 103 -3.95 15.08 -4.34
CA GLN A 103 -5.35 14.85 -4.01
C GLN A 103 -6.29 15.68 -4.91
N LYS A 104 -6.00 16.97 -5.12
CA LYS A 104 -6.78 17.83 -6.01
C LYS A 104 -6.76 17.34 -7.45
N LEU A 105 -5.59 16.95 -7.96
CA LEU A 105 -5.44 16.41 -9.31
C LEU A 105 -6.18 15.07 -9.47
N GLY A 106 -6.04 14.17 -8.51
CA GLY A 106 -6.73 12.88 -8.50
C GLY A 106 -8.26 13.04 -8.45
N ALA A 107 -8.76 13.98 -7.63
CA ALA A 107 -10.17 14.33 -7.60
C ALA A 107 -10.65 14.88 -8.95
N ARG A 108 -9.88 15.79 -9.56
CA ARG A 108 -10.20 16.36 -10.88
C ARG A 108 -10.25 15.30 -11.97
N GLU A 109 -9.28 14.39 -12.02
CA GLU A 109 -9.26 13.29 -12.98
C GLU A 109 -10.43 12.32 -12.77
N THR A 110 -10.78 12.04 -11.52
CA THR A 110 -11.95 11.21 -11.20
C THR A 110 -13.25 11.86 -11.68
N VAL A 111 -13.41 13.16 -11.46
CA VAL A 111 -14.55 13.95 -11.96
C VAL A 111 -14.58 13.97 -13.48
N LYS A 112 -13.44 14.16 -14.14
CA LYS A 112 -13.32 14.15 -15.60
C LYS A 112 -13.77 12.80 -16.17
N LYS A 113 -13.21 11.69 -15.67
CA LYS A 113 -13.61 10.33 -16.07
C LYS A 113 -15.09 10.05 -15.81
N ALA A 114 -15.62 10.51 -14.68
CA ALA A 114 -17.05 10.36 -14.38
C ALA A 114 -17.92 11.15 -15.38
N THR A 115 -17.48 12.35 -15.77
CA THR A 115 -18.16 13.20 -16.75
C THR A 115 -18.13 12.59 -18.14
N GLU A 116 -16.97 12.10 -18.60
CA GLU A 116 -16.82 11.40 -19.87
C GLU A 116 -17.70 10.15 -19.95
N ARG A 117 -17.75 9.35 -18.86
CA ARG A 117 -18.65 8.21 -18.75
C ARG A 117 -20.11 8.64 -18.82
N ALA A 118 -20.50 9.68 -18.10
CA ALA A 118 -21.86 10.21 -18.13
C ALA A 118 -22.25 10.67 -19.56
N GLN A 119 -21.35 11.36 -20.26
CA GLN A 119 -21.55 11.78 -21.65
C GLN A 119 -21.72 10.58 -22.60
N LYS A 120 -20.87 9.55 -22.49
CA LYS A 120 -21.01 8.32 -23.29
C LYS A 120 -22.36 7.64 -23.04
N VAL A 121 -22.79 7.56 -21.77
CA VAL A 121 -24.10 7.02 -21.40
C VAL A 121 -25.24 7.86 -21.95
N TRP A 122 -25.13 9.18 -21.88
CA TRP A 122 -26.13 10.10 -22.43
C TRP A 122 -26.27 9.96 -23.96
N GLY A 123 -25.16 9.87 -24.70
CA GLY A 123 -25.21 9.66 -26.15
C GLY A 123 -25.96 8.38 -26.53
N LYS A 124 -25.64 7.26 -25.89
CA LYS A 124 -26.34 5.98 -26.10
C LYS A 124 -27.83 6.06 -25.75
N ASN A 125 -28.18 6.71 -24.64
CA ASN A 125 -29.58 6.88 -24.24
C ASN A 125 -30.36 7.78 -25.21
N GLN A 126 -29.72 8.81 -25.79
CA GLN A 126 -30.34 9.63 -26.82
C GLN A 126 -30.68 8.83 -28.07
N ASP A 127 -29.77 7.99 -28.55
CA ASP A 127 -29.99 7.16 -29.73
C ASP A 127 -31.08 6.13 -29.50
N LEU A 128 -31.12 5.49 -28.32
CA LEU A 128 -32.18 4.57 -27.93
C LEU A 128 -33.53 5.30 -27.81
N ALA A 129 -33.57 6.47 -27.18
CA ALA A 129 -34.79 7.26 -27.06
C ALA A 129 -35.34 7.67 -28.43
N LYS A 130 -34.49 8.06 -29.40
CA LYS A 130 -34.94 8.35 -30.77
C LYS A 130 -35.60 7.14 -31.44
N ARG A 131 -35.06 5.94 -31.23
CA ARG A 131 -35.66 4.69 -31.76
C ARG A 131 -37.00 4.39 -31.11
N ILE A 132 -37.11 4.61 -29.81
CA ILE A 132 -38.30 4.30 -29.00
C ILE A 132 -39.40 5.36 -29.14
N ALA A 133 -39.05 6.63 -29.41
CA ALA A 133 -40.00 7.76 -29.54
C ALA A 133 -41.03 7.57 -30.66
N THR A 134 -40.76 6.66 -31.61
CA THR A 134 -41.74 6.22 -32.62
C THR A 134 -42.94 5.47 -32.01
N LYS A 135 -42.86 5.08 -30.74
CA LYS A 135 -43.90 4.40 -29.98
C LYS A 135 -44.44 5.37 -28.92
N ASN A 136 -45.77 5.53 -28.84
CA ASN A 136 -46.46 6.36 -27.83
C ASN A 136 -46.29 5.78 -26.41
N LEU A 137 -45.12 6.00 -25.80
CA LEU A 137 -44.75 5.46 -24.50
C LEU A 137 -44.69 6.57 -23.46
N SER A 138 -45.11 6.25 -22.24
CA SER A 138 -44.92 7.13 -21.09
C SER A 138 -43.42 7.27 -20.76
N VAL A 139 -43.05 8.38 -20.12
CA VAL A 139 -41.66 8.65 -19.66
C VAL A 139 -41.07 7.47 -18.88
N THR A 140 -41.87 6.89 -17.98
CA THR A 140 -41.46 5.73 -17.17
C THR A 140 -41.34 4.47 -18.02
N GLY A 141 -42.23 4.26 -19.01
CA GLY A 141 -42.17 3.14 -19.94
C GLY A 141 -40.94 3.20 -20.83
N ALA A 142 -40.67 4.36 -21.43
CA ALA A 142 -39.47 4.61 -22.24
C ALA A 142 -38.19 4.38 -21.42
N SER A 143 -38.14 4.87 -20.17
CA SER A 143 -36.98 4.70 -19.29
C SER A 143 -36.70 3.23 -18.94
N LYS A 144 -37.75 2.43 -18.71
CA LYS A 144 -37.61 0.98 -18.47
C LYS A 144 -37.12 0.24 -19.71
N ILE A 145 -37.59 0.60 -20.90
CA ILE A 145 -37.15 -0.02 -22.15
C ILE A 145 -35.68 0.32 -22.43
N ILE A 146 -35.27 1.57 -22.22
CA ILE A 146 -33.86 1.99 -22.34
C ILE A 146 -33.00 1.19 -21.36
N LEU A 147 -33.44 1.01 -20.11
CA LEU A 147 -32.73 0.19 -19.13
C LEU A 147 -32.61 -1.28 -19.58
N ASN A 148 -33.71 -1.89 -20.01
CA ASN A 148 -33.73 -3.30 -20.42
C ASN A 148 -32.89 -3.56 -21.68
N GLU A 149 -32.83 -2.60 -22.63
CA GLU A 149 -31.92 -2.71 -23.78
C GLU A 149 -30.46 -2.50 -23.38
N TRP A 150 -30.20 -1.69 -22.35
CA TRP A 150 -28.88 -1.57 -21.74
C TRP A 150 -28.43 -2.88 -21.09
N ASP A 151 -29.33 -3.60 -20.40
CA ASP A 151 -29.02 -4.92 -19.82
C ASP A 151 -28.66 -5.96 -20.88
N LYS A 152 -29.27 -5.87 -22.07
CA LYS A 152 -29.06 -6.82 -23.16
C LYS A 152 -27.83 -6.53 -24.02
N ARG A 153 -27.46 -5.25 -24.15
CA ARG A 153 -26.47 -4.79 -25.15
C ARG A 153 -25.37 -3.89 -24.58
N GLY A 154 -25.47 -3.53 -23.30
CA GLY A 154 -24.54 -2.62 -22.66
C GLY A 154 -23.17 -3.27 -22.44
N ASP A 155 -22.13 -2.47 -22.57
CA ASP A 155 -20.72 -2.87 -22.43
C ASP A 155 -20.33 -3.29 -20.99
N GLY A 156 -21.29 -3.49 -20.07
CA GLY A 156 -21.07 -3.91 -18.68
C GLY A 156 -20.44 -2.88 -17.72
N GLU A 157 -19.78 -1.85 -18.23
CA GLU A 157 -18.92 -0.99 -17.40
C GLU A 157 -19.66 0.06 -16.54
N SER A 158 -20.89 0.46 -16.88
CA SER A 158 -21.67 1.46 -16.12
C SER A 158 -23.13 1.49 -16.57
N GLN A 159 -24.03 0.89 -15.79
CA GLN A 159 -25.47 0.94 -16.05
C GLN A 159 -26.13 2.12 -15.31
N PRO A 160 -26.86 3.01 -16.00
CA PRO A 160 -27.62 4.07 -15.35
C PRO A 160 -28.88 3.52 -14.68
N THR A 161 -29.28 4.08 -13.54
CA THR A 161 -30.55 3.69 -12.90
C THR A 161 -31.76 4.21 -13.69
N VAL A 162 -32.92 3.55 -13.57
CA VAL A 162 -34.20 4.03 -14.14
C VAL A 162 -34.51 5.47 -13.72
N ARG A 163 -34.18 5.83 -12.46
CA ARG A 163 -34.37 7.18 -11.93
C ARG A 163 -33.51 8.20 -12.66
N THR A 164 -32.25 7.85 -12.94
CA THR A 164 -31.32 8.69 -13.72
C THR A 164 -31.84 8.91 -15.15
N ILE A 165 -32.31 7.84 -15.82
CA ILE A 165 -32.86 7.91 -17.18
C ILE A 165 -34.17 8.73 -17.20
N SER A 166 -35.06 8.51 -16.23
CA SER A 166 -36.35 9.21 -16.14
C SER A 166 -36.17 10.70 -15.91
N ASN A 167 -35.29 11.10 -14.99
CA ASN A 167 -35.00 12.51 -14.73
C ASN A 167 -34.40 13.20 -15.96
N TRP A 168 -33.58 12.48 -16.73
CA TRP A 168 -33.05 12.97 -17.99
C TRP A 168 -34.15 13.16 -19.05
N TYR A 169 -34.99 12.14 -19.25
CA TYR A 169 -36.06 12.19 -20.25
C TYR A 169 -37.07 13.32 -19.99
N LYS A 170 -37.31 13.67 -18.71
CA LYS A 170 -38.16 14.81 -18.31
C LYS A 170 -37.55 16.19 -18.55
N ARG A 171 -36.22 16.28 -18.64
CA ARG A 171 -35.48 17.55 -18.86
C ARG A 171 -35.30 17.87 -20.36
N LYS A 172 -35.70 16.95 -21.23
CA LYS A 172 -35.66 17.08 -22.67
C LYS A 172 -37.02 17.55 -23.18
#